data_AF-A0A2V6ZCQ5-F1
#
_entry.id   AF-A0A2V6ZCQ5-F1
#
_cell.length_a   1.000
_cell.length_b   1.000
_cell.length_c   1.000
_cell.angle_alpha   90.00
_cell.angle_beta   90.00
_cell.angle_gamma   90.00
#
_symmetry.space_group_name_H-M   'P 1'
#
loop_
_entity.id
_entity.type
_entity.pdbx_description
1 polymer ?
#
loop_
_entity_poly.entity_id
_entity_poly.type
_entity_poly.pdbx_seq_one_letter_code
_entity_poly.pdbx_strand_id
1 'polypeptide(L)' 'DDYYARYAREMDPAKRKAIAKEFQEFMTDKLYWNTISGSPFYEVAQPWMKDYAYNAEWKVLYKKVWLDK' A
#
# COMPACT_ATOMS: atom_id res chain seq x y z
N ASP A 1 8.45 21.30 1.03
CA ASP A 1 8.34 19.92 0.55
C ASP A 1 7.86 19.91 -0.89
N ASP A 2 8.77 20.17 -1.83
CA ASP A 2 8.41 20.47 -3.23
C ASP A 2 7.85 19.24 -3.96
N TYR A 3 8.42 18.06 -3.70
CA TYR A 3 7.94 16.78 -4.26
C TYR A 3 6.50 16.46 -3.84
N TYR A 4 6.18 16.57 -2.54
CA TYR A 4 4.82 16.31 -2.05
C TYR A 4 3.80 17.32 -2.58
N ALA A 5 4.16 18.60 -2.65
CA ALA A 5 3.26 19.63 -3.18
C ALA A 5 2.99 19.44 -4.68
N ARG A 6 4.02 19.09 -5.47
CA ARG A 6 3.87 18.75 -6.90
C ARG A 6 3.01 17.51 -7.09
N TYR A 7 3.29 16.45 -6.33
CA TYR A 7 2.53 15.19 -6.38
C TYR A 7 1.05 15.39 -6.06
N ALA A 8 0.73 16.18 -5.03
CA ALA A 8 -0.65 16.43 -4.60
C ALA A 8 -1.47 17.25 -5.61
N ARG A 9 -0.83 18.13 -6.38
CA ARG A 9 -1.49 19.00 -7.37
C ARG A 9 -1.63 18.34 -8.74
N GLU A 10 -0.72 17.46 -9.12
CA GLU A 10 -0.76 16.77 -10.41
C GLU A 10 -1.92 15.78 -10.44
N MET A 11 -2.78 15.85 -11.45
CA MET A 11 -3.97 14.99 -11.59
C MET A 11 -3.80 13.93 -12.68
N ASP A 12 -2.83 14.10 -13.59
CA ASP A 12 -2.50 13.10 -14.59
C ASP A 12 -1.77 11.90 -13.93
N PRO A 13 -2.28 10.66 -14.07
CA PRO A 13 -1.68 9.50 -13.42
C PRO A 13 -0.24 9.19 -13.86
N ALA A 14 0.08 9.42 -15.14
CA ALA A 14 1.41 9.12 -15.67
C ALA A 14 2.44 10.12 -15.15
N LYS A 15 2.10 11.41 -15.12
CA LYS A 15 2.94 12.46 -14.53
C LYS A 15 3.08 12.29 -13.03
N ARG A 16 1.99 11.96 -12.33
CA ARG A 16 2.02 11.69 -10.88
C ARG A 16 2.96 10.52 -10.56
N LYS A 17 2.98 9.46 -11.39
CA LYS A 17 3.93 8.34 -11.28
C LYS A 17 5.38 8.78 -11.51
N ALA A 18 5.65 9.68 -12.46
CA ALA A 18 6.99 10.22 -12.70
C ALA A 18 7.51 11.00 -11.47
N ILE A 19 6.67 11.85 -10.88
CA ILE A 19 7.02 12.60 -9.66
C ILE A 19 7.31 11.66 -8.48
N ALA A 20 6.54 10.58 -8.32
CA ALA A 20 6.82 9.57 -7.29
C ALA A 20 8.17 8.88 -7.48
N LYS A 21 8.59 8.63 -8.74
CA LYS A 21 9.91 8.07 -9.05
C LYS A 21 11.03 9.03 -8.67
N GLU A 22 10.92 10.32 -9.03
CA GLU A 22 11.89 11.35 -8.65
C GLU A 22 12.04 11.42 -7.12
N PHE A 23 10.92 11.32 -6.39
CA PHE A 23 10.94 11.32 -4.94
C PHE A 23 11.64 10.08 -4.36
N GLN A 24 11.37 8.88 -4.90
CA GLN A 24 12.07 7.67 -4.47
C GLN A 24 13.58 7.77 -4.70
N GLU A 25 14.02 8.26 -5.86
CA GLU A 25 15.44 8.46 -6.18
C GLU A 25 16.10 9.45 -5.21
N PHE A 26 15.43 10.58 -4.93
CA PHE A 26 15.89 11.54 -3.91
C PHE A 26 16.04 10.88 -2.53
N MET A 27 15.07 10.08 -2.10
CA MET A 27 15.11 9.40 -0.80
C MET A 27 16.26 8.38 -0.74
N THR A 28 16.49 7.62 -1.82
CA THR A 28 17.61 6.68 -1.94
C THR A 28 18.96 7.40 -1.83
N ASP A 29 19.11 8.56 -2.45
CA ASP A 29 20.38 9.30 -2.47
C ASP A 29 20.65 10.07 -1.19
N LYS A 30 19.61 10.57 -0.52
CA LYS A 30 19.75 11.57 0.56
C LYS A 30 19.41 11.06 1.93
N LEU A 31 18.60 10.01 2.05
CA LEU A 31 18.29 9.42 3.35
C LEU A 31 19.08 8.14 3.51
N TYR A 32 19.78 8.03 4.64
CA TYR A 32 20.39 6.78 5.08
C TYR A 32 19.28 5.85 5.61
N TRP A 33 18.32 5.52 4.74
CA TRP A 33 17.21 4.65 5.04
C TRP A 33 17.41 3.35 4.27
N ASN A 34 17.63 2.25 4.99
CA ASN A 34 17.67 0.93 4.37
C ASN A 34 16.28 0.61 3.83
N THR A 35 16.15 0.43 2.52
CA THR A 35 14.89 -0.03 1.92
C THR A 35 14.57 -1.40 2.53
N ILE A 36 13.59 -1.43 3.43
CA ILE A 36 13.10 -2.68 4.01
C ILE A 36 12.16 -3.27 2.96
N SER A 37 12.38 -4.55 2.62
CA SER A 37 11.46 -5.27 1.73
C SER A 37 10.03 -5.15 2.26
N GLY A 38 9.06 -4.94 1.37
CA GLY A 38 7.66 -4.97 1.76
C GLY A 38 7.38 -6.23 2.60
N SER A 39 6.65 -6.09 3.69
CA SER A 39 6.40 -7.21 4.59
C SER A 39 5.49 -8.23 3.90
N PRO A 40 5.94 -9.47 3.59
CA PRO A 40 5.04 -10.49 3.11
C PRO A 40 4.10 -10.89 4.25
N PHE A 41 2.79 -10.83 4.01
CA PHE A 41 1.79 -11.19 5.01
C PHE A 41 1.07 -12.47 4.62
N TYR A 42 0.82 -13.26 5.64
CA TYR A 42 0.00 -14.45 5.56
C TYR A 42 -1.25 -14.20 6.40
N GLU A 43 -2.39 -14.17 5.72
CA GLU A 43 -3.69 -14.07 6.36
C GLU A 43 -4.32 -15.46 6.36
N VAL A 44 -4.68 -15.97 7.55
CA VAL A 44 -5.28 -17.29 7.72
C VAL A 44 -6.65 -17.12 8.35
N ALA A 45 -7.65 -17.70 7.70
CA ALA A 45 -9.03 -17.73 8.18
C ALA A 45 -9.40 -19.14 8.64
N GLN A 46 -10.31 -19.21 9.62
CA GLN A 46 -10.92 -20.48 10.00
C GLN A 46 -11.81 -21.02 8.86
N PRO A 47 -11.96 -22.34 8.69
CA PRO A 47 -12.76 -22.92 7.59
C PRO A 47 -14.25 -22.53 7.58
N TRP A 48 -14.79 -22.19 8.75
CA TRP A 48 -16.17 -21.71 8.91
C TRP A 48 -16.32 -20.21 8.63
N MET A 49 -15.23 -19.48 8.46
CA MET A 49 -15.29 -18.05 8.12
C MET A 49 -15.37 -17.90 6.60
N LYS A 50 -16.48 -17.34 6.11
CA LYS A 50 -16.77 -17.18 4.68
C LYS A 50 -16.53 -15.75 4.23
N ASP A 51 -16.25 -15.60 2.94
CA ASP A 51 -15.93 -14.32 2.27
C ASP A 51 -14.75 -13.54 2.90
N TYR A 52 -13.90 -14.24 3.66
CA TYR A 52 -12.61 -13.73 4.06
C TYR A 52 -11.63 -13.88 2.90
N ALA A 53 -11.29 -12.77 2.27
CA ALA A 53 -10.34 -12.70 1.16
C ALA A 53 -9.14 -11.87 1.56
N TYR A 54 -7.97 -12.26 1.06
CA TYR A 54 -6.73 -11.52 1.25
C TYR A 54 -6.89 -10.04 0.86
N ASN A 55 -6.40 -9.14 1.71
CA ASN A 55 -6.41 -7.72 1.45
C ASN A 55 -5.02 -7.10 1.70
N ALA A 56 -4.44 -6.48 0.68
CA ALA A 56 -3.15 -5.80 0.77
C ALA A 56 -3.13 -4.62 1.76
N GLU A 57 -4.29 -4.12 2.18
CA GLU A 57 -4.44 -3.08 3.22
C GLU A 57 -4.54 -3.64 4.65
N TRP A 58 -4.46 -4.96 4.84
CA TRP A 58 -4.52 -5.64 6.15
C TRP A 58 -5.83 -5.38 6.90
N LYS A 59 -6.92 -5.19 6.16
CA LYS A 59 -8.24 -4.92 6.74
C LYS A 59 -9.17 -6.11 6.55
N VAL A 60 -9.72 -6.57 7.67
CA VAL A 60 -10.90 -7.44 7.66
C VAL A 60 -12.12 -6.63 7.24
N LEU A 61 -12.75 -7.02 6.14
CA LEU A 61 -13.99 -6.40 5.66
C LEU A 61 -15.19 -6.98 6.42
N TYR A 62 -15.36 -6.60 7.69
CA TYR A 62 -16.37 -7.17 8.60
C TYR A 62 -17.81 -7.14 8.07
N LYS A 63 -18.15 -6.22 7.15
CA LYS A 63 -19.47 -6.18 6.50
C LYS A 63 -19.70 -7.27 5.45
N LYS A 64 -18.63 -7.94 5.00
CA LYS A 64 -18.67 -9.02 4.00
C LYS A 64 -18.46 -10.39 4.64
N VAL A 65 -17.62 -10.45 5.68
CA VAL A 65 -17.27 -11.71 6.34
C VAL A 65 -18.44 -12.20 7.20
N TRP A 66 -18.72 -13.50 7.14
CA TRP A 66 -19.72 -14.16 7.98
C TRP A 66 -19.24 -15.53 8.45
N LEU A 67 -19.92 -16.09 9.45
CA LEU A 67 -19.61 -17.39 10.04
C LEU A 67 -20.67 -18.40 9.63
N ASP A 68 -20.22 -19.49 9.04
CA ASP A 68 -21.02 -20.68 8.79
C ASP A 68 -21.23 -21.44 10.11
N LYS A 69 -22.41 -22.03 10.27
CA LYS A 69 -22.82 -22.68 11.53
C LYS A 69 -22.29 -24.10 11.65
#